data_AF-A0A966EHZ8-F1
#
_entry.id   AF-A0A966EHZ8-F1
#
_cell.length_a   1.000
_cell.length_b   1.000
_cell.length_c   1.000
_cell.angle_alpha   90.00
_cell.angle_beta   90.00
_cell.angle_gamma   90.00
#
_symmetry.space_group_name_H-M   'P 1'
#
loop_
_entity.id
_entity.type
_entity.pdbx_description
1 polymer ?
#
loop_
_entity_poly.entity_id
_entity_poly.type
_entity_poly.pdbx_seq_one_letter_code
_entity_poly.pdbx_strand_id
1 'polypeptide(L)'
;MRDSAEELKKYNVKLYVISCDDLEKTKKFAEELGNKFPILADPERKASVLFGVDRVFGLSKRVTFIFDNKGKLVEIDKKVNLGSHGKDIVTKLDELKIEKREE
;
A
#
# COMPACT_ATOMS: atom_id res chain seq x y z
N MET A 1 9.15 -2.47 -3.27
CA MET A 1 7.96 -2.13 -4.08
C MET A 1 8.31 -1.70 -5.50
N ARG A 2 9.34 -0.85 -5.73
CA ARG A 2 9.70 -0.39 -7.09
C ARG A 2 10.06 -1.51 -8.06
N ASP A 3 10.77 -2.54 -7.59
CA ASP A 3 11.24 -3.67 -8.40
C ASP A 3 10.13 -4.66 -8.77
N SER A 4 9.14 -4.84 -7.90
CA SER A 4 7.99 -5.75 -8.14
C SER A 4 6.76 -5.02 -8.67
N ALA A 5 6.89 -3.73 -8.99
CA ALA A 5 5.78 -2.89 -9.46
C ALA A 5 5.14 -3.44 -10.74
N GLU A 6 5.96 -4.00 -11.63
CA GLU A 6 5.51 -4.57 -12.91
C GLU A 6 4.79 -5.91 -12.71
N GLU A 7 5.25 -6.75 -11.77
CA GLU A 7 4.56 -7.98 -11.41
C GLU A 7 3.23 -7.70 -10.72
N LEU A 8 3.18 -6.70 -9.83
CA LEU A 8 1.94 -6.27 -9.17
C LEU A 8 0.91 -5.73 -10.18
N LYS A 9 1.36 -5.07 -11.26
CA LYS A 9 0.48 -4.60 -12.34
C LYS A 9 -0.20 -5.74 -13.12
N LYS A 10 0.39 -6.95 -13.12
CA LYS A 10 -0.22 -8.14 -13.73
C LYS A 10 -1.40 -8.68 -12.92
N TYR A 11 -1.54 -8.28 -11.66
CA TYR A 11 -2.71 -8.62 -10.85
C TYR A 11 -3.79 -7.55 -11.04
N ASN A 12 -5.06 -7.94 -10.95
CA ASN A 12 -6.18 -7.00 -11.02
C ASN A 12 -6.35 -6.23 -9.71
N VAL A 13 -5.26 -5.63 -9.23
CA VAL A 13 -5.17 -4.93 -7.95
C VAL A 13 -4.83 -3.46 -8.17
N LYS A 14 -5.44 -2.59 -7.36
CA LYS A 14 -5.07 -1.19 -7.28
C LYS A 14 -4.27 -0.97 -6.01
N LEU A 15 -3.01 -0.60 -6.16
CA LEU A 15 -2.16 -0.24 -5.04
C LEU A 15 -2.33 1.24 -4.72
N TYR A 16 -2.69 1.52 -3.47
CA TYR A 16 -2.74 2.88 -2.93
C TYR A 16 -1.78 2.97 -1.76
N VAL A 17 -0.96 4.03 -1.75
CA VAL A 17 -0.12 4.35 -0.60
C VAL A 17 -0.79 5.48 0.15
N ILE A 18 -0.86 5.41 1.48
CA ILE A 18 -1.40 6.50 2.30
C ILE A 18 -0.26 7.02 3.16
N SER A 19 -0.02 8.34 3.15
CA SER A 19 0.95 9.00 4.01
C SER A 19 0.25 9.94 4.98
N CYS A 20 0.71 9.99 6.23
CA CYS A 20 0.25 11.00 7.20
C CYS A 20 0.91 12.37 6.99
N ASP A 21 1.86 12.48 6.05
CA ASP A 21 2.48 13.75 5.71
C ASP A 21 1.52 14.68 4.97
N ASP A 22 1.83 15.98 5.01
CA ASP A 22 1.14 17.00 4.23
C ASP A 22 1.14 16.71 2.72
N LEU A 23 0.19 17.33 2.02
CA LEU A 23 -0.02 17.16 0.59
C LEU A 23 1.23 17.53 -0.22
N GLU A 24 1.95 18.60 0.15
CA GLU A 24 3.18 19.03 -0.54
C GLU A 24 4.30 17.98 -0.43
N LYS A 25 4.52 17.43 0.77
CA LYS A 25 5.53 16.37 0.99
C LYS A 25 5.14 15.09 0.26
N THR A 26 3.87 14.70 0.36
CA THR A 26 3.33 13.53 -0.33
C THR A 26 3.50 13.64 -1.84
N LYS A 27 3.25 14.83 -2.41
CA LYS A 27 3.45 15.11 -3.84
C LYS A 27 4.92 14.96 -4.24
N LYS A 28 5.85 15.61 -3.53
CA LYS A 28 7.28 15.46 -3.78
C LYS A 28 7.73 14.00 -3.70
N PHE A 29 7.23 13.26 -2.71
CA PHE A 29 7.54 11.85 -2.56
C PHE A 29 7.00 11.00 -3.72
N ALA A 30 5.80 11.28 -4.21
CA ALA A 30 5.25 10.63 -5.41
C ALA A 30 6.13 10.91 -6.65
N GLU A 31 6.57 12.15 -6.83
CA GLU A 31 7.47 12.55 -7.91
C GLU A 31 8.83 11.85 -7.82
N GLU A 32 9.43 11.81 -6.63
CA GLU A 32 10.68 11.05 -6.39
C GLU A 32 10.50 9.57 -6.70
N LEU A 33 9.34 8.99 -6.36
CA LEU A 33 9.00 7.60 -6.68
C LEU A 33 8.69 7.35 -8.17
N GLY A 34 8.66 8.40 -8.99
CA GLY A 34 8.36 8.32 -10.42
C GLY A 34 6.88 8.08 -10.71
N ASN A 35 5.98 8.53 -9.83
CA ASN A 35 4.53 8.43 -9.95
C ASN A 35 4.03 7.01 -10.29
N LYS A 36 4.76 5.98 -9.84
CA LYS A 36 4.43 4.58 -10.14
C LYS A 36 3.12 4.13 -9.49
N PHE A 37 2.71 4.80 -8.40
CA PHE A 37 1.51 4.48 -7.63
C PHE A 37 0.84 5.76 -7.12
N PRO A 38 -0.50 5.78 -7.00
CA PRO A 38 -1.20 6.87 -6.34
C PRO A 38 -0.87 6.90 -4.84
N ILE A 39 -0.42 8.07 -4.36
CA ILE A 39 -0.16 8.33 -2.95
C ILE A 39 -1.20 9.32 -2.44
N LEU A 40 -1.97 8.90 -1.44
CA LEU A 40 -2.99 9.69 -0.77
C LEU A 40 -2.38 10.36 0.46
N ALA A 41 -2.60 11.66 0.60
CA ALA A 41 -2.22 12.40 1.81
C ALA A 41 -3.37 12.30 2.84
N ASP A 42 -3.04 11.89 4.06
CA ASP A 42 -3.92 11.79 5.24
C ASP A 42 -3.35 12.66 6.38
N PRO A 43 -3.23 14.00 6.20
CA PRO A 43 -2.65 14.89 7.21
C PRO A 43 -3.52 14.95 8.47
N GLU A 44 -4.83 14.76 8.35
CA GLU A 44 -5.76 14.68 9.48
C GLU A 44 -5.72 13.32 10.19
N ARG A 45 -4.96 12.34 9.67
CA ARG A 45 -4.76 11.01 10.25
C ARG A 45 -6.08 10.22 10.38
N LYS A 46 -7.10 10.58 9.61
CA LYS A 46 -8.44 9.97 9.64
C LYS A 46 -8.37 8.52 9.18
N ALA A 47 -7.69 8.25 8.07
CA ALA A 47 -7.49 6.88 7.60
C ALA A 47 -6.64 6.10 8.62
N SER A 48 -5.57 6.72 9.12
CA SER A 48 -4.68 6.06 10.09
C SER A 48 -5.39 5.60 11.36
N VAL A 49 -6.34 6.41 11.87
CA VAL A 49 -7.19 6.07 13.01
C VAL A 49 -8.20 4.97 12.64
N LEU A 50 -8.91 5.10 11.52
CA LEU A 50 -9.92 4.12 11.07
C LEU A 50 -9.33 2.72 10.87
N PHE A 51 -8.11 2.65 10.32
CA PHE A 51 -7.39 1.38 10.10
C PHE A 51 -6.67 0.87 11.36
N GLY A 52 -6.72 1.60 12.48
CA GLY A 52 -6.07 1.22 13.74
C GLY A 52 -4.55 1.18 13.65
N VAL A 53 -3.95 1.94 12.72
CA VAL A 53 -2.50 2.01 12.49
C VAL A 53 -1.86 3.26 13.06
N ASP A 54 -2.67 4.18 13.58
CA ASP A 54 -2.20 5.30 14.38
C ASP A 54 -1.47 4.79 15.64
N ARG A 55 -0.25 5.29 15.88
CA ARG A 55 0.39 5.16 17.19
C ARG A 55 0.37 6.51 17.89
N VAL A 56 0.34 6.41 19.22
CA VAL A 56 0.72 7.50 20.13
C VAL A 56 2.10 8.03 19.69
N PHE A 57 2.26 9.35 19.65
CA PHE A 57 3.44 10.11 19.17
C PHE A 57 3.61 10.33 17.66
N GLY A 58 2.53 10.33 16.86
CA GLY A 58 2.63 10.87 15.49
C GLY A 58 3.22 9.90 14.45
N LEU A 59 3.52 8.66 14.83
CA LEU A 59 4.09 7.65 13.95
C LEU A 59 3.04 6.61 13.55
N SER A 60 2.61 6.61 12.29
CA SER A 60 1.79 5.52 11.75
C SER A 60 2.63 4.24 11.61
N LYS A 61 2.06 3.08 11.98
CA LYS A 61 2.70 1.78 11.68
C LYS A 61 2.73 1.57 10.17
N ARG A 62 3.84 1.07 9.65
CA ARG A 62 3.90 0.54 8.28
C ARG A 62 3.13 -0.77 8.24
N VAL A 63 1.94 -0.72 7.67
CA VAL A 63 1.03 -1.85 7.54
C VAL A 63 0.47 -1.83 6.12
N THR A 64 0.38 -3.01 5.51
CA THR A 64 -0.25 -3.19 4.20
C THR A 64 -1.53 -3.99 4.39
N PHE A 65 -2.64 -3.42 3.93
CA PHE A 65 -3.94 -4.07 3.96
C PHE A 65 -4.28 -4.56 2.56
N ILE A 66 -4.68 -5.82 2.44
CA ILE A 66 -5.11 -6.40 1.17
C ILE A 66 -6.60 -6.63 1.25
N PHE A 67 -7.32 -6.02 0.32
CA PHE A 67 -8.77 -6.17 0.17
C PHE A 67 -9.08 -6.94 -1.10
N ASP A 68 -10.10 -7.79 -1.01
CA ASP A 68 -10.67 -8.47 -2.18
C ASP A 68 -11.54 -7.52 -3.00
N ASN A 69 -11.93 -7.94 -4.22
CA ASN A 69 -12.80 -7.16 -5.11
C ASN A 69 -14.18 -6.82 -4.50
N LYS A 70 -14.61 -7.57 -3.48
CA LYS A 70 -15.83 -7.32 -2.69
C LYS A 70 -15.63 -6.32 -1.53
N GLY A 71 -14.45 -5.73 -1.40
CA GLY A 71 -14.11 -4.81 -0.31
C GLY A 71 -13.89 -5.49 1.05
N LYS A 72 -13.75 -6.83 1.07
CA LYS A 72 -13.46 -7.59 2.29
C LYS A 72 -11.96 -7.60 2.54
N LEU A 73 -11.55 -7.30 3.77
CA LEU A 73 -10.16 -7.44 4.20
C LEU A 73 -9.78 -8.93 4.21
N VAL A 74 -8.83 -9.31 3.36
CA VAL A 74 -8.37 -10.70 3.24
C VAL A 74 -7.07 -10.95 3.97
N GLU A 75 -6.22 -9.92 4.12
CA GLU A 75 -4.89 -10.06 4.73
C GLU A 75 -4.41 -8.72 5.29
N ILE A 76 -3.66 -8.77 6.39
CA ILE A 76 -3.01 -7.60 7.00
C ILE A 76 -1.53 -7.90 7.22
N ASP A 77 -0.66 -7.28 6.43
CA ASP A 77 0.77 -7.36 6.64
C ASP A 77 1.26 -6.24 7.57
N LYS A 78 1.65 -6.60 8.79
CA LYS A 78 2.18 -5.65 9.80
C LYS A 78 3.71 -5.61 9.84
N LYS A 79 4.40 -6.44 9.05
CA LYS A 79 5.86 -6.60 9.04
C LYS A 79 6.46 -6.15 7.72
N VAL A 80 6.12 -4.93 7.32
CA VAL A 80 6.58 -4.31 6.08
C VAL A 80 8.10 -4.08 6.10
N ASN A 81 8.83 -4.88 5.35
CA ASN A 81 10.29 -4.73 5.15
C ASN A 81 10.58 -4.06 3.80
N LEU A 82 11.12 -2.84 3.81
CA LEU A 82 11.35 -2.04 2.59
C LEU A 82 12.11 -2.78 1.48
N GLY A 83 13.07 -3.64 1.84
CA GLY A 83 13.88 -4.41 0.90
C GLY A 83 13.14 -5.55 0.19
N SER A 84 12.21 -6.23 0.88
CA SER A 84 11.47 -7.38 0.33
C SER A 84 10.01 -7.08 0.03
N HIS A 85 9.51 -5.90 0.39
CA HIS A 85 8.07 -5.63 0.42
C HIS A 85 7.34 -5.85 -0.91
N GLY A 86 8.01 -5.57 -2.04
CA GLY A 86 7.41 -5.81 -3.35
C GLY A 86 7.12 -7.29 -3.60
N LYS A 87 8.10 -8.15 -3.29
CA LYS A 87 7.97 -9.61 -3.43
C LYS A 87 6.97 -10.17 -2.44
N ASP A 88 6.99 -9.68 -1.20
CA ASP A 88 6.07 -10.12 -0.14
C ASP A 88 4.60 -9.93 -0.54
N ILE A 89 4.27 -8.78 -1.15
CA ILE A 89 2.92 -8.54 -1.67
C ILE A 89 2.61 -9.49 -2.82
N VAL A 90 3.53 -9.70 -3.77
CA VAL A 90 3.30 -10.63 -4.89
C VAL A 90 3.04 -12.05 -4.38
N THR A 91 3.83 -12.53 -3.41
CA THR A 91 3.63 -13.84 -2.77
C THR A 91 2.26 -13.91 -2.10
N LYS A 92 1.87 -12.90 -1.32
CA LYS A 92 0.53 -12.85 -0.69
C LYS A 92 -0.60 -12.87 -1.71
N LEU A 93 -0.47 -12.12 -2.82
CA LEU A 93 -1.48 -12.11 -3.88
C LEU A 93 -1.60 -13.48 -4.57
N ASP A 94 -0.48 -14.19 -4.74
CA ASP A 94 -0.45 -15.55 -5.29
C ASP A 94 -1.10 -16.55 -4.32
N GLU A 95 -0.78 -16.49 -3.02
CA GLU A 95 -1.40 -17.30 -1.96
C GLU A 95 -2.91 -17.06 -1.85
N LEU A 96 -3.34 -15.80 -2.00
CA LEU A 96 -4.74 -15.40 -2.00
C LEU A 96 -5.46 -15.71 -3.32
N LYS A 97 -4.75 -16.24 -4.33
CA LYS A 97 -5.27 -16.55 -5.68
C LYS A 97 -6.00 -15.36 -6.31
N ILE A 98 -5.49 -14.15 -6.11
CA ILE A 98 -6.09 -12.95 -6.69
C ILE A 98 -5.98 -13.02 -8.21
N GLU A 99 -7.09 -12.71 -8.88
CA GLU A 99 -7.20 -12.75 -10.33
C GLU A 99 -6.13 -11.88 -10.98
N LYS A 100 -5.41 -12.47 -11.93
CA LYS A 100 -4.49 -11.72 -12.78
C LYS A 100 -5.31 -10.87 -13.72
N ARG A 101 -4.87 -9.64 -13.96
CA ARG A 101 -5.45 -8.76 -14.96
C ARG A 101 -5.13 -9.38 -16.31
N GLU A 102 -6.07 -10.15 -16.85
CA GLU A 102 -6.01 -10.55 -18.27
C GLU A 102 -6.09 -9.26 -19.11
N GLU A 103 -5.19 -9.15 -20.07
CA GLU A 103 -5.18 -8.11 -21.11
C GLU A 103 -6.30 -8.33 -22.12
#